data_AF-A0A821MPP9-F1
#
_entry.id   AF-A0A821MPP9-F1
#
_cell.length_a   1.000
_cell.length_b   1.000
_cell.length_c   1.000
_cell.angle_alpha   90.00
_cell.angle_beta   90.00
_cell.angle_gamma   90.00
#
_symmetry.space_group_name_H-M   'P 1'
#
loop_
_entity.id
_entity.type
_entity.pdbx_description
1 polymer ?
#
loop_
_entity_poly.entity_id
_entity_poly.type
_entity_poly.pdbx_seq_one_letter_code
_entity_poly.pdbx_strand_id
1 'polypeptide(L)'
;MFAKEVEMADCYQTILRGNGLPTKIMSFCFKLYGSHYLYNLFAPILAKMFIADLRSYEVDPSRIEQHEQLDENRKNLRLLTQDVFQAIIDSAPQFPLQLRILCSCLYQVVQQRFPQHPLQAVSTVIFLRFLNPALVLPHEFGIVDAEPLPRIKRGLTLVSKILQNIANNLIFTKEFH
;
A
#
# COMPACT_ATOMS: atom_id res chain seq x y z
N MET A 1 7.04 -16.51 16.61
CA MET A 1 6.94 -15.04 16.79
C MET A 1 5.63 -14.49 16.26
N PHE A 2 5.26 -14.70 14.99
CA PHE A 2 3.95 -14.26 14.47
C PHE A 2 2.76 -14.88 15.21
N ALA A 3 2.87 -16.12 15.67
CA ALA A 3 1.84 -16.77 16.50
C ALA A 3 1.43 -15.91 17.71
N LYS A 4 2.39 -15.42 18.49
CA LYS A 4 2.12 -14.59 19.67
C LYS A 4 1.46 -13.26 19.30
N GLU A 5 1.90 -12.61 18.23
CA GLU A 5 1.26 -11.36 17.75
C GLU A 5 -0.18 -11.63 17.31
N VAL A 6 -0.37 -12.71 16.55
CA VAL A 6 -1.69 -13.13 16.07
C VAL A 6 -2.59 -13.55 17.22
N GLU A 7 -2.08 -14.16 18.30
CA GLU A 7 -2.80 -14.54 19.54
C GLU A 7 -3.17 -13.36 20.44
N MET A 8 -2.49 -12.22 20.30
CA MET A 8 -2.78 -11.01 21.09
C MET A 8 -3.68 -10.01 20.37
N ALA A 9 -3.88 -10.12 19.06
CA ALA A 9 -4.71 -9.19 18.28
C ALA A 9 -6.21 -9.27 18.62
N ASP A 10 -6.89 -8.14 18.83
CA ASP A 10 -8.34 -8.14 19.10
C ASP A 10 -9.18 -8.56 17.88
N CYS A 11 -8.70 -8.24 16.67
CA CYS A 11 -9.34 -8.62 15.42
C CYS A 11 -8.30 -8.82 14.30
N TYR A 12 -8.71 -9.45 13.21
CA TYR A 12 -7.79 -9.77 12.11
C TYR A 12 -7.18 -8.51 11.47
N GLN A 13 -7.89 -7.38 11.50
CA GLN A 13 -7.41 -6.12 10.95
C GLN A 13 -6.24 -5.55 11.76
N THR A 14 -6.16 -5.78 13.07
CA THR A 14 -5.13 -5.18 13.94
C THR A 14 -3.81 -5.95 13.96
N ILE A 15 -3.77 -7.13 13.34
CA ILE A 15 -2.57 -7.95 13.23
C ILE A 15 -1.42 -7.14 12.61
N LEU A 16 -0.29 -7.09 13.33
CA LEU A 16 0.93 -6.39 12.90
C LEU A 16 0.73 -4.90 12.59
N ARG A 17 -0.28 -4.25 13.17
CA ARG A 17 -0.44 -2.78 13.14
C ARG A 17 0.44 -2.06 14.17
N GLY A 18 0.91 -2.77 15.20
CA GLY A 18 1.86 -2.23 16.19
C GLY A 18 3.28 -2.04 15.64
N ASN A 19 4.17 -1.46 16.43
CA ASN A 19 5.59 -1.25 16.09
C ASN A 19 6.53 -2.20 16.87
N GLY A 20 5.99 -3.37 17.26
CA GLY A 20 6.73 -4.41 17.96
C GLY A 20 7.78 -5.11 17.09
N LEU A 21 8.59 -5.95 17.73
CA LEU A 21 9.61 -6.77 17.06
C LEU A 21 9.05 -7.60 15.89
N PRO A 22 7.90 -8.27 15.99
CA PRO A 22 7.36 -9.07 14.88
C PRO A 22 7.08 -8.21 13.64
N THR A 23 6.50 -7.02 13.83
CA THR A 23 6.26 -6.07 12.74
C THR A 23 7.55 -5.56 12.10
N LYS A 24 8.57 -5.25 12.90
CA LYS A 24 9.87 -4.79 12.39
C LYS A 24 10.55 -5.88 11.56
N ILE A 25 10.53 -7.12 12.03
CA ILE A 25 11.09 -8.26 11.30
C ILE A 25 10.34 -8.48 9.99
N MET A 26 9.01 -8.45 10.00
CA MET A 26 8.24 -8.61 8.77
C MET A 26 8.54 -7.51 7.74
N SER A 27 8.57 -6.26 8.18
CA SER A 27 8.89 -5.12 7.32
C SER A 27 10.31 -5.22 6.75
N PHE A 28 11.26 -5.71 7.55
CA PHE A 28 12.61 -5.99 7.11
C PHE A 28 12.66 -7.10 6.03
N CYS A 29 11.98 -8.23 6.26
CA CYS A 29 11.90 -9.31 5.25
C CYS A 29 11.27 -8.81 3.94
N PHE A 30 10.20 -8.01 4.03
CA PHE A 30 9.57 -7.38 2.86
C PHE A 30 10.54 -6.50 2.09
N LYS A 31 11.29 -5.62 2.77
CA LYS A 31 12.28 -4.77 2.12
C LYS A 31 13.43 -5.59 1.52
N LEU A 32 13.92 -6.60 2.24
CA LEU A 32 15.07 -7.41 1.83
C LEU A 32 14.77 -8.25 0.57
N TYR A 33 13.65 -8.98 0.56
CA TYR A 33 13.31 -9.90 -0.54
C TYR A 33 12.44 -9.26 -1.62
N GLY A 34 11.86 -8.09 -1.34
CA GLY A 34 10.87 -7.45 -2.20
C GLY A 34 11.34 -6.21 -2.92
N SER A 35 12.54 -5.68 -2.63
CA SER A 35 13.05 -4.43 -3.22
C SER A 35 13.01 -4.44 -4.75
N HIS A 36 13.55 -5.48 -5.38
CA HIS A 36 13.55 -5.61 -6.84
C HIS A 36 12.13 -5.71 -7.43
N TYR A 37 11.24 -6.44 -6.76
CA TYR A 37 9.84 -6.55 -7.16
C TYR A 37 9.12 -5.19 -7.09
N LEU A 38 9.30 -4.45 -5.99
CA LEU A 38 8.73 -3.11 -5.81
C LEU A 38 9.26 -2.12 -6.85
N TYR A 39 10.55 -2.18 -7.16
CA TYR A 39 11.16 -1.34 -8.20
C TYR A 39 10.49 -1.59 -9.55
N ASN A 40 10.43 -2.85 -10.01
CA ASN A 40 9.82 -3.20 -11.29
C ASN A 40 8.33 -2.86 -11.35
N LEU A 41 7.63 -2.93 -10.22
CA LEU A 41 6.21 -2.63 -10.11
C LEU A 41 5.95 -1.11 -10.17
N PHE A 42 6.62 -0.30 -9.35
CA PHE A 42 6.27 1.10 -9.17
C PHE A 42 7.10 2.09 -10.00
N ALA A 43 8.36 1.77 -10.35
CA ALA A 43 9.21 2.69 -11.10
C ALA A 43 8.58 3.14 -12.45
N PRO A 44 7.95 2.27 -13.26
CA PRO A 44 7.31 2.70 -14.52
C PRO A 44 6.13 3.65 -14.31
N ILE A 45 5.37 3.48 -13.23
CA ILE A 45 4.23 4.35 -12.88
C ILE A 45 4.75 5.72 -12.43
N LEU A 46 5.74 5.72 -11.54
CA LEU A 46 6.33 6.94 -11.01
C LEU A 46 7.07 7.73 -12.11
N ALA A 47 7.76 7.07 -13.03
CA ALA A 47 8.41 7.72 -14.17
C ALA A 47 7.40 8.52 -15.02
N LYS A 48 6.20 7.96 -15.28
CA LYS A 48 5.12 8.67 -15.99
C LYS A 48 4.65 9.91 -15.22
N MET A 49 4.53 9.80 -13.89
CA MET A 49 4.14 10.92 -13.04
C MET A 49 5.19 12.04 -13.01
N PHE A 50 6.48 11.69 -13.05
CA PHE A 50 7.58 12.66 -13.00
C PHE A 50 7.76 13.41 -14.33
N ILE A 51 7.60 12.72 -15.46
CA ILE A 51 7.87 13.29 -16.79
C ILE A 51 6.67 14.08 -17.33
N ALA A 52 5.46 13.54 -17.18
CA ALA A 52 4.33 13.97 -18.00
C ALA A 52 3.15 14.52 -17.19
N ASP A 53 3.11 14.28 -15.88
CA ASP A 53 1.93 14.58 -15.11
C ASP A 53 2.07 15.94 -14.44
N LEU A 54 1.32 16.96 -14.89
CA LEU A 54 1.12 18.25 -14.21
C LEU A 54 -0.20 18.28 -13.42
N ARG A 55 -0.91 17.16 -13.34
CA ARG A 55 -2.21 17.08 -12.68
C ARG A 55 -2.06 17.24 -11.17
N SER A 56 -3.17 17.68 -10.59
CA SER A 56 -3.40 17.62 -9.16
C SER A 56 -4.27 16.41 -8.81
N TYR A 57 -4.07 15.90 -7.60
CA TYR A 57 -4.81 14.79 -7.03
C TYR A 57 -5.48 15.19 -5.71
N GLU A 58 -5.49 16.49 -5.37
CA GLU A 58 -6.12 16.96 -4.13
C GLU A 58 -7.63 16.86 -4.24
N VAL A 59 -8.23 16.16 -3.28
CA VAL A 59 -9.67 15.89 -3.24
C VAL A 59 -10.33 16.49 -1.99
N ASP A 60 -9.55 17.07 -1.07
CA ASP A 60 -10.06 17.83 0.06
C ASP A 60 -10.46 19.26 -0.40
N PRO A 61 -11.77 19.61 -0.40
CA PRO A 61 -12.24 20.91 -0.87
C PRO A 61 -11.67 22.10 -0.09
N SER A 62 -11.14 21.88 1.12
CA SER A 62 -10.48 22.93 1.92
C SER A 62 -9.03 23.20 1.51
N ARG A 63 -8.46 22.33 0.66
CA ARG A 63 -7.04 22.35 0.25
C ARG A 63 -6.82 22.56 -1.24
N ILE A 64 -7.87 22.48 -2.05
CA ILE A 64 -7.79 22.76 -3.48
C ILE A 64 -7.48 24.24 -3.72
N GLU A 65 -6.65 24.52 -4.72
CA GLU A 65 -6.37 25.90 -5.13
C GLU A 65 -7.52 26.47 -5.97
N GLN A 66 -7.68 27.80 -6.01
CA GLN A 66 -8.81 28.45 -6.71
C GLN A 66 -8.93 28.11 -8.20
N HIS A 67 -7.83 27.71 -8.83
CA HIS A 67 -7.77 27.37 -10.25
C HIS A 67 -8.00 25.87 -10.51
N GLU A 68 -8.03 25.04 -9.47
CA GLU A 68 -8.23 23.60 -9.59
C GLU A 68 -9.72 23.24 -9.64
N GLN A 69 -10.02 22.16 -10.35
CA GLN A 69 -11.38 21.63 -10.46
C GLN A 69 -11.44 20.31 -9.69
N LEU A 70 -12.25 20.29 -8.62
CA LEU A 70 -12.35 19.13 -7.72
C LEU A 70 -12.71 17.83 -8.46
N ASP A 71 -13.64 17.90 -9.41
CA ASP A 71 -14.08 16.74 -10.17
C ASP A 71 -12.99 16.18 -11.09
N GLU A 72 -12.15 17.05 -11.66
CA GLU A 72 -11.01 16.62 -12.47
C GLU A 72 -9.93 15.99 -11.57
N ASN A 73 -9.63 16.57 -10.40
CA ASN A 73 -8.70 16.00 -9.43
C ASN A 73 -9.16 14.60 -8.95
N ARG A 74 -10.46 14.43 -8.69
CA ARG A 74 -11.06 13.13 -8.34
C ARG A 74 -10.90 12.11 -9.46
N LYS A 75 -11.12 12.53 -10.71
CA LYS A 75 -10.91 11.68 -11.88
C LYS A 75 -9.44 11.28 -12.03
N ASN A 76 -8.52 12.23 -11.87
CA ASN A 76 -7.08 11.98 -11.91
C ASN A 76 -6.67 10.96 -10.85
N LEU A 77 -7.13 11.13 -9.61
CA LEU A 77 -6.85 10.22 -8.51
C LEU A 77 -7.42 8.82 -8.77
N ARG A 78 -8.64 8.73 -9.33
CA ARG A 78 -9.28 7.46 -9.68
C ARG A 78 -8.47 6.71 -10.74
N LEU A 79 -8.07 7.39 -11.81
CA LEU A 79 -7.27 6.80 -12.88
C LEU A 79 -5.93 6.30 -12.36
N LEU A 80 -5.22 7.12 -11.57
CA LEU A 80 -3.96 6.71 -10.95
C LEU A 80 -4.14 5.49 -10.03
N THR A 81 -5.22 5.48 -9.24
CA THR A 81 -5.52 4.35 -8.35
C THR A 81 -5.79 3.08 -9.16
N GLN A 82 -6.51 3.17 -10.28
CA GLN A 82 -6.78 2.05 -11.17
C GLN A 82 -5.49 1.52 -11.81
N ASP A 83 -4.63 2.40 -12.31
CA ASP A 83 -3.34 2.02 -12.90
C ASP A 83 -2.45 1.30 -11.88
N VAL A 84 -2.33 1.84 -10.67
CA VAL A 84 -1.55 1.23 -9.58
C VAL A 84 -2.14 -0.11 -9.16
N PHE A 85 -3.46 -0.18 -8.96
CA PHE A 85 -4.12 -1.41 -8.56
C PHE A 85 -3.97 -2.51 -9.62
N GLN A 86 -4.19 -2.18 -10.90
CA GLN A 86 -4.05 -3.13 -11.99
C GLN A 86 -2.61 -3.64 -12.09
N ALA A 87 -1.61 -2.76 -11.98
CA ALA A 87 -0.21 -3.16 -11.97
C ALA A 87 0.12 -4.13 -10.81
N ILE A 88 -0.46 -3.91 -9.61
CA ILE A 88 -0.30 -4.84 -8.48
C ILE A 88 -0.89 -6.21 -8.83
N ILE A 89 -2.09 -6.27 -9.39
CA ILE A 89 -2.74 -7.53 -9.76
C ILE A 89 -1.94 -8.27 -10.85
N ASP A 90 -1.53 -7.56 -11.90
CA ASP A 90 -0.78 -8.13 -13.02
C ASP A 90 0.63 -8.60 -12.61
N SER A 91 1.17 -8.03 -11.53
CA SER A 91 2.47 -8.42 -10.97
C SER A 91 2.45 -9.68 -10.09
N ALA A 92 1.28 -10.29 -9.85
CA ALA A 92 1.16 -11.46 -8.99
C ALA A 92 2.10 -12.64 -9.37
N PRO A 93 2.30 -12.97 -10.66
CA PRO A 93 3.25 -14.01 -11.08
C PRO A 93 4.71 -13.72 -10.68
N GLN A 94 5.10 -12.44 -10.62
CA GLN A 94 6.46 -11.97 -10.30
C GLN A 94 6.69 -11.81 -8.79
N PHE A 95 5.65 -12.03 -7.95
CA PHE A 95 5.77 -11.89 -6.50
C PHE A 95 6.84 -12.85 -5.93
N PRO A 96 7.84 -12.36 -5.16
CA PRO A 96 9.00 -13.15 -4.75
C PRO A 96 8.64 -14.40 -3.92
N LEU A 97 9.29 -15.54 -4.21
CA LEU A 97 9.02 -16.82 -3.55
C LEU A 97 9.20 -16.74 -2.02
N GLN A 98 10.25 -16.05 -1.55
CA GLN A 98 10.53 -15.88 -0.12
C GLN A 98 9.38 -15.16 0.58
N LEU A 99 8.79 -14.17 -0.08
CA LEU A 99 7.62 -13.46 0.45
C LEU A 99 6.35 -14.30 0.34
N ARG A 100 6.18 -15.13 -0.69
CA ARG A 100 5.08 -16.11 -0.76
C ARG A 100 5.11 -17.06 0.43
N ILE A 101 6.29 -17.58 0.78
CA ILE A 101 6.48 -18.46 1.94
C ILE A 101 6.14 -17.70 3.23
N LEU A 102 6.65 -16.47 3.40
CA LEU A 102 6.35 -15.64 4.57
C LEU A 102 4.84 -15.39 4.73
N CYS A 103 4.15 -15.04 3.64
CA CYS A 103 2.71 -14.84 3.62
C CYS A 103 1.94 -16.15 3.88
N SER A 104 2.44 -17.29 3.40
CA SER A 104 1.86 -18.60 3.69
C SER A 104 1.99 -18.99 5.17
N CYS A 105 3.15 -18.72 5.79
CA CYS A 105 3.32 -18.91 7.23
C CYS A 105 2.38 -18.01 8.03
N LEU A 106 2.25 -16.72 7.63
CA LEU A 106 1.30 -15.82 8.26
C LEU A 106 -0.14 -16.35 8.09
N TYR A 107 -0.52 -16.77 6.89
CA TYR A 107 -1.82 -17.34 6.58
C TYR A 107 -2.16 -18.51 7.51
N GLN A 108 -1.25 -19.48 7.65
CA GLN A 108 -1.47 -20.65 8.50
C GLN A 108 -1.72 -20.26 9.96
N VAL A 109 -0.92 -19.31 10.48
CA VAL A 109 -1.08 -18.83 11.86
C VAL A 109 -2.40 -18.09 12.03
N VAL A 110 -2.77 -17.21 11.09
CA VAL A 110 -4.04 -16.49 11.14
C VAL A 110 -5.22 -17.45 11.02
N GLN A 111 -5.13 -18.47 10.17
CA GLN A 111 -6.21 -19.45 9.98
C GLN A 111 -6.58 -20.18 11.27
N GLN A 112 -5.61 -20.40 12.17
CA GLN A 112 -5.88 -21.02 13.47
C GLN A 112 -6.74 -20.14 14.40
N ARG A 113 -6.59 -18.81 14.33
CA ARG A 113 -7.29 -17.88 15.21
C ARG A 113 -8.51 -17.20 14.58
N PHE A 114 -8.39 -16.81 13.33
CA PHE A 114 -9.40 -16.10 12.55
C PHE A 114 -9.73 -16.89 11.27
N PRO A 115 -10.34 -18.09 11.38
CA PRO A 115 -10.54 -19.01 10.25
C PRO A 115 -11.43 -18.44 9.15
N GLN A 116 -12.28 -17.46 9.47
CA GLN A 116 -13.16 -16.80 8.50
C GLN A 116 -12.46 -15.73 7.65
N HIS A 117 -11.32 -15.21 8.11
CA HIS A 117 -10.65 -14.05 7.48
C HIS A 117 -9.13 -14.18 7.27
N PRO A 118 -8.55 -15.37 6.98
CA PRO A 118 -7.10 -15.51 6.89
C PRO A 118 -6.51 -14.76 5.68
N LEU A 119 -7.21 -14.73 4.54
CA LEU A 119 -6.78 -14.02 3.34
C LEU A 119 -6.82 -12.50 3.54
N GLN A 120 -7.89 -11.98 4.18
CA GLN A 120 -8.07 -10.56 4.42
C GLN A 120 -6.99 -10.02 5.38
N ALA A 121 -6.61 -10.80 6.40
CA ALA A 121 -5.52 -10.43 7.30
C ALA A 121 -4.18 -10.34 6.56
N VAL A 122 -3.85 -11.35 5.75
CA VAL A 122 -2.61 -11.38 4.97
C VAL A 122 -2.58 -10.23 3.97
N SER A 123 -3.69 -9.98 3.26
CA SER A 123 -3.83 -8.84 2.36
C SER A 123 -3.60 -7.51 3.08
N THR A 124 -4.29 -7.29 4.21
CA THR A 124 -4.14 -6.09 5.05
C THR A 124 -2.68 -5.84 5.39
N VAL A 125 -1.94 -6.88 5.78
CA VAL A 125 -0.54 -6.81 6.18
C VAL A 125 0.38 -6.53 4.98
N ILE A 126 0.17 -7.19 3.84
CA ILE A 126 0.94 -6.94 2.61
C ILE A 126 0.79 -5.48 2.18
N PHE A 127 -0.44 -4.96 2.11
CA PHE A 127 -0.64 -3.56 1.74
C PHE A 127 -0.02 -2.61 2.77
N LEU A 128 -0.25 -2.84 4.07
CA LEU A 128 0.19 -1.94 5.12
C LEU A 128 1.72 -1.91 5.31
N ARG A 129 2.40 -3.05 5.15
CA ARG A 129 3.82 -3.20 5.54
C ARG A 129 4.76 -3.39 4.37
N PHE A 130 4.25 -3.56 3.16
CA PHE A 130 5.06 -3.76 1.98
C PHE A 130 4.73 -2.77 0.86
N LEU A 131 3.51 -2.83 0.32
CA LEU A 131 3.16 -2.06 -0.88
C LEU A 131 2.96 -0.56 -0.59
N ASN A 132 2.13 -0.20 0.40
CA ASN A 132 1.83 1.20 0.69
C ASN A 132 3.04 1.99 1.20
N PRO A 133 3.91 1.46 2.09
CA PRO A 133 5.13 2.18 2.48
C PRO A 133 6.02 2.50 1.28
N ALA A 134 6.19 1.54 0.35
CA ALA A 134 6.97 1.73 -0.86
C ALA A 134 6.34 2.75 -1.83
N LEU A 135 5.01 2.77 -1.91
CA LEU A 135 4.28 3.73 -2.74
C LEU A 135 4.38 5.16 -2.19
N VAL A 136 4.29 5.34 -0.87
CA VAL A 136 4.31 6.67 -0.22
C VAL A 136 5.73 7.22 -0.09
N LEU A 137 6.72 6.35 0.11
CA LEU A 137 8.13 6.72 0.34
C LEU A 137 9.05 6.11 -0.74
N PRO A 138 8.81 6.36 -2.04
CA PRO A 138 9.49 5.63 -3.11
C PRO A 138 11.01 5.88 -3.13
N HIS A 139 11.46 7.06 -2.71
CA HIS A 139 12.89 7.37 -2.59
C HIS A 139 13.57 6.56 -1.47
N GLU A 140 12.94 6.42 -0.29
CA GLU A 140 13.49 5.62 0.83
C GLU A 140 13.54 4.11 0.55
N PHE A 141 12.70 3.67 -0.39
CA PHE A 141 12.67 2.30 -0.90
C PHE A 141 13.60 2.10 -2.10
N GLY A 142 14.28 3.16 -2.58
CA GLY A 142 15.20 3.09 -3.72
C GLY A 142 14.50 2.84 -5.06
N ILE A 143 13.23 3.23 -5.19
CA ILE A 143 12.44 3.08 -6.42
C ILE A 143 12.71 4.24 -7.39
N VAL A 144 13.04 5.42 -6.84
CA VAL A 144 13.36 6.64 -7.59
C VAL A 144 14.61 7.28 -7.02
N ASP A 145 15.37 7.99 -7.86
CA ASP A 145 16.64 8.63 -7.49
C ASP A 145 16.48 9.96 -6.75
N ALA A 146 15.28 10.56 -6.78
CA ALA A 146 14.98 11.83 -6.14
C ALA A 146 13.62 11.81 -5.45
N GLU A 147 13.46 12.62 -4.41
CA GLU A 147 12.17 12.77 -3.75
C GLU A 147 11.08 13.25 -4.72
N PRO A 148 9.88 12.64 -4.73
CA PRO A 148 8.77 13.13 -5.53
C PRO A 148 8.32 14.52 -5.07
N LEU A 149 7.84 15.32 -6.03
CA LEU A 149 7.25 16.63 -5.76
C LEU A 149 6.07 16.51 -4.76
N PRO A 150 5.77 17.55 -3.95
CA PRO A 150 4.71 17.51 -2.95
C PRO A 150 3.35 17.04 -3.50
N ARG A 151 2.98 17.49 -4.71
CA ARG A 151 1.75 17.06 -5.40
C ARG A 151 1.71 15.56 -5.72
N ILE A 152 2.84 14.98 -6.15
CA ILE A 152 2.98 13.55 -6.41
C ILE A 152 2.92 12.77 -5.10
N LYS A 153 3.65 13.22 -4.07
CA LYS A 153 3.59 12.63 -2.71
C LYS A 153 2.15 12.62 -2.18
N ARG A 154 1.39 13.69 -2.40
CA ARG A 154 -0.04 13.78 -2.02
C ARG A 154 -0.88 12.76 -2.75
N GLY A 155 -0.75 12.67 -4.08
CA GLY A 155 -1.45 11.67 -4.89
C GLY A 155 -1.16 10.24 -4.43
N LEU A 156 0.12 9.87 -4.29
CA LEU A 156 0.55 8.56 -3.81
C LEU A 156 0.03 8.24 -2.40
N THR A 157 -0.01 9.24 -1.51
CA THR A 157 -0.60 9.10 -0.18
C THR A 157 -2.09 8.78 -0.25
N LEU A 158 -2.85 9.50 -1.07
CA LEU A 158 -4.30 9.26 -1.24
C LEU A 158 -4.57 7.90 -1.87
N VAL A 159 -3.79 7.50 -2.89
CA VAL A 159 -3.86 6.15 -3.48
C VAL A 159 -3.60 5.09 -2.41
N SER A 160 -2.55 5.25 -1.59
CA SER A 160 -2.23 4.28 -0.53
C SER A 160 -3.37 4.10 0.48
N LYS A 161 -4.09 5.19 0.81
CA LYS A 161 -5.28 5.12 1.69
C LYS A 161 -6.41 4.33 1.03
N ILE A 162 -6.69 4.58 -0.25
CA ILE A 162 -7.73 3.86 -1.00
C ILE A 162 -7.38 2.38 -1.06
N LEU A 163 -6.13 2.04 -1.43
CA LEU A 163 -5.65 0.66 -1.47
C LEU A 163 -5.72 -0.03 -0.10
N GLN A 164 -5.38 0.67 0.99
CA GLN A 164 -5.50 0.12 2.33
C GLN A 164 -6.94 -0.17 2.72
N ASN A 165 -7.90 0.67 2.32
CA ASN A 165 -9.31 0.43 2.57
C ASN A 165 -9.84 -0.76 1.77
N ILE A 166 -9.43 -0.89 0.50
CA ILE A 166 -9.71 -2.08 -0.31
C ILE A 166 -9.16 -3.34 0.37
N ALA A 167 -7.91 -3.32 0.82
CA ALA A 167 -7.27 -4.44 1.49
C ALA A 167 -7.94 -4.82 2.82
N ASN A 168 -8.43 -3.82 3.57
CA ASN A 168 -9.17 -4.02 4.82
C ASN A 168 -10.62 -4.45 4.59
N ASN A 169 -11.12 -4.44 3.34
CA ASN A 169 -12.53 -4.59 2.99
C ASN A 169 -13.45 -3.59 3.74
N LEU A 170 -13.03 -2.32 3.79
CA LEU A 170 -13.73 -1.23 4.48
C LEU A 170 -14.17 -0.14 3.49
N ILE A 171 -15.31 0.49 3.78
CA ILE A 171 -15.73 1.74 3.15
C ILE A 171 -15.14 2.91 3.96
N PHE A 172 -14.82 4.02 3.30
CA PHE A 172 -14.41 5.25 3.99
C PHE A 172 -15.55 5.77 4.89
N THR A 173 -15.26 5.94 6.18
CA THR A 173 -16.24 6.43 7.18
C THR A 173 -15.74 7.61 8.00
N LYS A 174 -14.46 7.99 7.85
CA LYS A 174 -13.79 9.02 8.67
C LYS A 174 -13.41 10.28 7.88
N GLU A 175 -13.23 10.15 6.57
CA GLU A 175 -12.89 11.23 5.65
C GLU A 175 -14.07 11.34 4.68
N PHE A 176 -14.77 12.48 4.68
CA PHE A 176 -15.98 12.71 3.87
C PHE A 176 -15.71 13.27 2.47
N HIS A 177 -14.44 13.49 2.12
CA HIS A 177 -14.00 14.14 0.89
C HIS A 177 -13.68 13.15 -0.25
#